data_AF-A0A2V7TTJ6-F1
#
_entry.id   AF-A0A2V7TTJ6-F1
#
_cell.length_a   1.000
_cell.length_b   1.000
_cell.length_c   1.000
_cell.angle_alpha   90.00
_cell.angle_beta   90.00
_cell.angle_gamma   90.00
#
_symmetry.space_group_name_H-M   'P 1'
#
loop_
_entity.id
_entity.type
_entity.pdbx_description
1 polymer ?
#
loop_
_entity_poly.entity_id
_entity_poly.type
_entity_poly.pdbx_seq_one_letter_code
_entity_poly.pdbx_strand_id
1 'polypeptide(L)' 'SLRGKRLDDATIAQAARLASAASEPAADLRGSVAYKKDLVRVLTGRALRKAAERADRRR' A
#
# COMPACT_ATOMS: atom_id res chain seq x y z
N SER A 1 -1.46 -9.11 7.10
CA SER A 1 -2.93 -9.28 7.01
C SER A 1 -3.62 -8.06 7.60
N LEU A 2 -4.66 -7.54 6.92
CA LEU A 2 -5.51 -6.40 7.35
C LEU A 2 -6.79 -6.85 8.07
N ARG A 3 -7.22 -8.10 7.88
CA ARG A 3 -8.50 -8.61 8.41
C ARG A 3 -8.50 -8.56 9.94
N GLY A 4 -9.60 -8.07 10.52
CA GLY A 4 -9.78 -7.96 11.97
C GLY A 4 -8.97 -6.83 12.63
N LYS A 5 -8.25 -6.00 11.87
CA LYS A 5 -7.46 -4.89 12.41
C LYS A 5 -8.12 -3.54 12.15
N ARG A 6 -7.92 -2.60 13.07
CA ARG A 6 -8.19 -1.18 12.83
C ARG A 6 -7.28 -0.70 11.69
N LEU A 7 -7.84 0.06 10.75
CA LEU A 7 -7.07 0.62 9.63
C LEU A 7 -6.39 1.94 10.06
N ASP A 8 -5.47 1.85 11.03
CA ASP A 8 -4.64 2.97 11.48
C ASP A 8 -3.35 3.12 10.65
N ASP A 9 -2.61 4.21 10.87
CA ASP A 9 -1.38 4.49 10.11
C ASP A 9 -0.33 3.38 10.24
N ALA A 10 -0.20 2.76 11.41
CA ALA A 10 0.75 1.66 11.62
C ALA A 10 0.37 0.42 10.81
N THR A 11 -0.92 0.04 10.83
CA THR A 11 -1.45 -1.08 10.07
C THR A 11 -1.34 -0.84 8.56
N ILE A 12 -1.62 0.39 8.11
CA ILE A 12 -1.49 0.81 6.71
C ILE A 12 -0.02 0.77 6.27
N ALA A 13 0.91 1.32 7.06
CA ALA A 13 2.34 1.31 6.76
C ALA A 13 2.89 -0.12 6.65
N GLN A 14 2.51 -0.99 7.58
CA GLN A 14 2.91 -2.39 7.55
C GLN A 14 2.33 -3.13 6.32
N ALA A 15 1.07 -2.87 5.96
CA ALA A 15 0.48 -3.45 4.75
C ALA A 15 1.16 -2.95 3.47
N ALA A 16 1.47 -1.66 3.39
CA ALA A 16 2.23 -1.07 2.28
C ALA A 16 3.63 -1.70 2.12
N ARG A 17 4.34 -1.90 3.24
CA ARG A 17 5.66 -2.57 3.24
C ARG A 17 5.56 -4.01 2.74
N LEU A 18 4.55 -4.76 3.21
CA LEU A 18 4.33 -6.14 2.78
C LEU A 18 3.98 -6.22 1.29
N ALA A 19 3.13 -5.32 0.79
CA ALA A 19 2.78 -5.26 -0.63
C ALA A 19 4.00 -4.95 -1.51
N SER A 20 4.84 -4.00 -1.08
CA SER A 20 6.10 -3.68 -1.75
C SER A 20 7.05 -4.88 -1.79
N ALA A 21 7.21 -5.58 -0.66
CA ALA A 21 8.08 -6.75 -0.57
C ALA A 21 7.59 -7.91 -1.45
N ALA A 22 6.27 -8.14 -1.51
CA ALA A 22 5.64 -9.20 -2.28
C ALA A 22 5.56 -8.90 -3.80
N SER A 23 5.83 -7.65 -4.21
CA SER A 23 5.81 -7.30 -5.63
C SER A 23 7.08 -7.77 -6.35
N GLU A 24 6.91 -8.20 -7.61
CA GLU A 24 8.00 -8.66 -8.48
C GLU A 24 8.06 -7.85 -9.79
N PRO A 25 8.29 -6.53 -9.73
CA PRO A 25 8.37 -5.71 -10.94
C PRO A 25 9.71 -5.92 -11.66
N ALA A 26 9.69 -5.80 -12.99
CA ALA A 26 10.90 -5.71 -13.81
C ALA A 26 11.33 -4.25 -14.03
N ALA A 27 12.61 -4.01 -14.27
CA ALA A 27 13.10 -2.71 -14.73
C ALA A 27 12.72 -2.49 -16.21
N ASP A 28 12.35 -1.26 -16.57
CA ASP A 28 12.09 -0.84 -17.95
C ASP A 28 12.22 0.69 -18.07
N LEU A 29 11.77 1.26 -19.20
CA LEU A 29 11.75 2.71 -19.47
C LEU A 29 10.96 3.53 -18.44
N ARG A 30 10.13 2.89 -17.61
CA ARG A 30 9.31 3.52 -16.55
C ARG A 30 9.99 3.45 -15.18
N GLY A 31 11.19 2.88 -15.08
CA GLY A 31 12.05 2.96 -13.89
C GLY A 31 12.60 1.62 -13.41
N SER A 32 13.46 1.71 -12.38
CA SER A 32 14.12 0.55 -11.77
C SER A 32 13.18 -0.30 -10.92
N VAL A 33 13.58 -1.54 -10.65
CA VAL A 33 12.87 -2.44 -9.70
C VAL A 33 12.68 -1.76 -8.35
N ALA A 34 13.73 -1.12 -7.82
CA ALA A 34 13.70 -0.42 -6.54
C ALA A 34 12.68 0.72 -6.53
N TYR A 35 12.67 1.55 -7.59
CA TYR A 35 11.70 2.63 -7.75
C TYR A 35 10.26 2.10 -7.80
N LYS A 36 10.01 1.03 -8.57
CA LYS A 36 8.68 0.43 -8.67
C LYS A 36 8.23 -0.22 -7.35
N LYS A 37 9.13 -0.86 -6.61
CA LYS A 37 8.82 -1.37 -5.26
C LYS A 37 8.45 -0.25 -4.30
N ASP A 38 9.15 0.89 -4.37
CA ASP A 38 8.78 2.06 -3.57
C ASP A 38 7.42 2.65 -3.98
N LEU A 39 7.15 2.73 -5.28
CA LEU A 39 5.83 3.14 -5.78
C LEU A 39 4.71 2.24 -5.23
N VAL A 40 4.89 0.91 -5.23
CA VAL A 40 3.91 -0.03 -4.66
C VAL A 40 3.67 0.29 -3.18
N ARG A 41 4.74 0.57 -2.41
CA ARG A 41 4.63 0.96 -0.99
C ARG A 41 3.76 2.22 -0.85
N VAL A 42 4.10 3.28 -1.57
CA VAL A 42 3.43 4.58 -1.47
C VAL A 42 1.96 4.48 -1.92
N LEU A 43 1.71 3.87 -3.07
CA LEU A 43 0.36 3.77 -3.64
C LEU A 43 -0.55 2.89 -2.80
N THR A 44 -0.04 1.78 -2.24
CA THR A 44 -0.80 0.94 -1.31
C THR A 44 -1.23 1.74 -0.08
N GLY A 45 -0.31 2.49 0.52
CA GLY A 45 -0.63 3.35 1.67
C GLY A 45 -1.70 4.40 1.36
N ARG A 46 -1.59 5.07 0.21
CA ARG A 46 -2.59 6.06 -0.24
C ARG A 46 -3.96 5.43 -0.51
N ALA A 47 -3.98 4.28 -1.17
CA ALA A 47 -5.22 3.57 -1.49
C ALA A 47 -5.96 3.13 -0.23
N LEU A 48 -5.24 2.61 0.78
CA LEU A 48 -5.83 2.17 2.05
C LEU A 48 -6.40 3.34 2.86
N ARG A 49 -5.70 4.49 2.94
CA ARG A 49 -6.25 5.70 3.59
C ARG A 49 -7.55 6.16 2.91
N LYS A 50 -7.55 6.25 1.58
CA LYS A 50 -8.75 6.61 0.82
C LYS A 50 -9.88 5.59 1.01
N ALA A 51 -9.56 4.31 1.20
CA ALA A 51 -10.55 3.29 1.50
C ALA A 51 -11.14 3.43 2.90
N ALA A 52 -10.32 3.76 3.92
CA ALA A 52 -10.78 4.07 5.27
C ALA A 52 -11.73 5.27 5.28
N GLU A 53 -11.35 6.38 4.65
CA GLU A 53 -12.19 7.58 4.53
C GLU A 53 -13.56 7.25 3.91
N ARG A 54 -13.59 6.41 2.86
CA ARG A 54 -14.84 5.98 2.21
C ARG A 54 -15.67 5.04 3.06
N ALA A 55 -15.04 4.20 3.87
CA ALA A 55 -15.73 3.29 4.78
C ALA A 55 -16.36 4.07 5.94
N ASP A 56 -15.67 5.07 6.46
CA ASP A 56 -16.18 5.95 7.52
C ASP A 56 -17.38 6.77 7.04
N ARG A 57 -17.39 7.25 5.79
CA ARG A 57 -18.54 7.96 5.20
C ARG A 57 -19.79 7.11 4.95
N ARG A 58 -19.68 5.78 5.04
CA ARG A 58 -20.81 4.84 4.84
C ARG A 58 -21.39 4.34 6.15
N ARG A 59 -20.84 4.76 7.29
CA ARG A 59 -21.43 4.57 8.62
C ARG A 59 -22.33 5.74 8.96
#